data_AF-A0A956R036-F1
#
_entry.id   AF-A0A956R036-F1
#
_cell.length_a   1.000
_cell.length_b   1.000
_cell.length_c   1.000
_cell.angle_alpha   90.00
_cell.angle_beta   90.00
_cell.angle_gamma   90.00
#
_symmetry.space_group_name_H-M   'P 1'
#
loop_
_entity.id
_entity.type
_entity.pdbx_description
1 polymer ?
#
loop_
_entity_poly.entity_id
_entity_poly.type
_entity_poly.pdbx_seq_one_letter_code
_entity_poly.pdbx_strand_id
1 'polypeptide(L)'
;MQVATLVSALLLNFANPNLCADVYLDEIGEPIADSWGQMLSRHCQWAGPNAPVLDSDVCCTIDQDGAHCSLPDDSGRCALGFKMYCEHGAVSGGGVTCMQPFPSACDHGLCKDSLNVQPQGVEQLVCCGEQGCEPISGMQALACEAMGAVFFWCDYGVTNTDGTVECFDE
;
A
#
# COMPACT_ATOMS: atom_id res chain seq x y z
N MET A 1 -30.64 -40.34 -24.25
CA MET A 1 -31.08 -39.06 -23.67
C MET A 1 -30.61 -39.02 -22.23
N GLN A 2 -29.57 -38.23 -21.94
CA GLN A 2 -29.20 -37.85 -20.58
C GLN A 2 -28.51 -36.49 -20.68
N VAL A 3 -29.27 -35.46 -20.33
CA VAL A 3 -28.78 -34.09 -20.19
C VAL A 3 -28.14 -34.04 -18.80
N ALA A 4 -26.81 -33.99 -18.75
CA ALA A 4 -26.09 -33.63 -17.55
C ALA A 4 -25.96 -32.11 -17.53
N THR A 5 -26.95 -31.44 -16.94
CA THR A 5 -26.89 -30.00 -16.67
C THR A 5 -25.93 -29.78 -15.51
N LEU A 6 -24.69 -29.41 -15.82
CA LEU A 6 -23.73 -28.88 -14.84
C LEU A 6 -24.18 -27.46 -14.48
N VAL A 7 -24.89 -27.35 -13.35
CA VAL A 7 -25.14 -26.07 -12.70
C VAL A 7 -23.87 -25.70 -11.94
N SER A 8 -22.92 -25.06 -12.61
CA SER A 8 -21.84 -24.33 -11.94
C SER A 8 -22.46 -23.10 -11.28
N ALA A 9 -22.73 -23.21 -9.98
CA ALA A 9 -23.04 -22.07 -9.15
C ALA A 9 -21.81 -21.15 -9.14
N LEU A 10 -21.86 -20.07 -9.94
CA LEU A 10 -21.05 -18.89 -9.67
C LEU A 10 -21.45 -18.39 -8.29
N LEU A 11 -20.61 -18.64 -7.29
CA LEU A 11 -20.54 -17.83 -6.10
C LEU A 11 -20.14 -16.42 -6.57
N LEU A 12 -21.14 -15.58 -6.87
CA LEU A 12 -20.94 -14.15 -7.02
C LEU A 12 -20.44 -13.67 -5.66
N ASN A 13 -19.13 -13.51 -5.50
CA ASN A 13 -18.56 -12.81 -4.36
C ASN A 13 -19.13 -11.39 -4.39
N PHE A 14 -20.11 -11.11 -3.53
CA PHE A 14 -20.64 -9.76 -3.25
C PHE A 14 -19.63 -8.94 -2.41
N ALA A 15 -18.33 -9.11 -2.66
CA ALA A 15 -17.30 -8.33 -2.01
C ALA A 15 -17.29 -6.93 -2.63
N ASN A 16 -17.25 -5.90 -1.79
CA ASN A 16 -17.07 -4.54 -2.29
C ASN A 16 -15.67 -4.40 -2.92
N PRO A 17 -15.49 -3.50 -3.88
CA PRO A 17 -14.18 -3.28 -4.49
C PRO A 17 -13.15 -2.89 -3.42
N ASN A 18 -11.94 -3.45 -3.49
CA ASN A 18 -10.86 -3.10 -2.58
C ASN A 18 -10.35 -1.69 -2.93
N LEU A 19 -10.31 -0.79 -1.93
CA LEU A 19 -9.84 0.58 -2.13
C LEU A 19 -8.37 0.63 -2.57
N CYS A 20 -7.54 -0.25 -2.03
CA CYS A 20 -6.11 -0.27 -2.31
C CYS A 20 -5.76 -0.91 -3.65
N ALA A 21 -6.74 -1.54 -4.33
CA ALA A 21 -6.52 -2.20 -5.61
C ALA A 21 -6.46 -1.23 -6.80
N ASP A 22 -6.80 0.05 -6.62
CA ASP A 22 -6.53 1.07 -7.63
C ASP A 22 -5.10 1.60 -7.50
N VAL A 23 -4.31 1.38 -8.56
CA VAL A 23 -2.85 1.49 -8.55
C VAL A 23 -2.32 2.46 -9.60
N TYR A 24 -1.07 2.88 -9.45
CA TYR A 24 -0.39 3.68 -10.46
C TYR A 24 -0.19 2.86 -11.74
N LEU A 25 -0.42 3.52 -12.88
CA LEU A 25 -0.30 2.93 -14.21
C LEU A 25 0.79 3.67 -15.00
N ASP A 26 1.43 2.97 -15.92
CA ASP A 26 2.40 3.52 -16.85
C ASP A 26 1.75 4.27 -18.04
N GLU A 27 2.55 4.68 -19.03
CA GLU A 27 2.06 5.42 -20.21
C GLU A 27 1.15 4.61 -21.14
N ILE A 28 1.20 3.26 -21.08
CA ILE A 28 0.35 2.38 -21.89
C ILE A 28 -0.86 1.83 -21.09
N GLY A 29 -0.95 2.19 -19.80
CA GLY A 29 -2.05 1.82 -18.92
C GLY A 29 -1.83 0.49 -18.18
N GLU A 30 -0.60 -0.04 -18.15
CA GLU A 30 -0.25 -1.23 -17.37
C GLU A 30 0.09 -0.84 -15.92
N PRO A 31 -0.27 -1.67 -14.92
CA PRO A 31 0.12 -1.43 -13.54
C PRO A 31 1.63 -1.39 -13.36
N ILE A 32 2.13 -0.33 -12.71
CA ILE A 32 3.53 -0.25 -12.31
C ILE A 32 3.73 -1.21 -11.14
N ALA A 33 4.68 -2.13 -11.28
CA ALA A 33 5.01 -3.10 -10.26
C ALA A 33 6.53 -3.19 -10.04
N ASP A 34 6.94 -3.55 -8.83
CA ASP A 34 8.33 -3.90 -8.58
C ASP A 34 8.68 -5.30 -9.12
N SER A 35 9.93 -5.71 -8.94
CA SER A 35 10.40 -7.04 -9.38
C SER A 35 9.74 -8.22 -8.67
N TRP A 36 8.98 -7.99 -7.59
CA TRP A 36 8.18 -9.01 -6.89
C TRP A 36 6.69 -8.97 -7.26
N GLY A 37 6.30 -8.04 -8.14
CA GLY A 37 4.91 -7.84 -8.54
C GLY A 37 4.09 -7.01 -7.55
N GLN A 38 4.74 -6.36 -6.57
CA GLN A 38 4.07 -5.44 -5.67
C GLN A 38 3.75 -4.14 -6.42
N MET A 39 2.49 -3.75 -6.43
CA MET A 39 2.02 -2.51 -7.05
C MET A 39 1.89 -1.40 -6.01
N LEU A 40 1.71 -0.15 -6.43
CA LEU A 40 1.47 0.98 -5.52
C LEU A 40 0.05 1.50 -5.62
N SER A 41 -0.69 1.51 -4.51
CA SER A 41 -2.02 2.09 -4.43
C SER A 41 -1.96 3.62 -4.55
N ARG A 42 -2.96 4.19 -5.25
CA ARG A 42 -3.17 5.64 -5.33
C ARG A 42 -4.03 6.21 -4.20
N HIS A 43 -4.72 5.34 -3.48
CA HIS A 43 -5.76 5.74 -2.52
C HIS A 43 -5.47 5.29 -1.09
N CYS A 44 -4.60 4.31 -0.91
CA CYS A 44 -4.19 3.86 0.41
C CYS A 44 -2.85 4.47 0.81
N GLN A 45 -2.73 4.80 2.10
CA GLN A 45 -1.47 5.21 2.68
C GLN A 45 -0.51 4.01 2.68
N TRP A 46 0.69 4.19 2.15
CA TRP A 46 1.72 3.15 2.26
C TRP A 46 2.22 3.06 3.69
N ALA A 47 2.41 1.84 4.16
CA ALA A 47 2.78 1.55 5.54
C ALA A 47 3.69 0.31 5.61
N GLY A 48 4.32 0.11 6.76
CA GLY A 48 5.12 -1.07 7.04
C GLY A 48 4.32 -2.37 7.16
N PRO A 49 5.00 -3.50 7.37
CA PRO A 49 4.37 -4.82 7.42
C PRO A 49 3.42 -4.97 8.62
N ASN A 50 3.56 -4.11 9.62
CA ASN A 50 2.73 -4.09 10.83
C ASN A 50 1.50 -3.17 10.71
N ALA A 51 1.12 -2.76 9.49
CA ALA A 51 -0.09 -1.97 9.25
C ALA A 51 -1.32 -2.62 9.90
N PRO A 52 -2.10 -1.90 10.73
CA PRO A 52 -3.22 -2.48 11.45
C PRO A 52 -4.23 -3.13 10.50
N VAL A 53 -4.71 -4.32 10.84
CA VAL A 53 -5.79 -4.98 10.12
C VAL A 53 -7.11 -4.31 10.51
N LEU A 54 -7.87 -3.88 9.51
CA LEU A 54 -9.23 -3.39 9.68
C LEU A 54 -10.26 -4.43 9.24
N ASP A 55 -10.02 -5.07 8.09
CA ASP A 55 -10.87 -6.10 7.48
C ASP A 55 -12.36 -5.71 7.48
N SER A 56 -12.68 -4.52 6.95
CA SER A 56 -14.04 -3.99 6.97
C SER A 56 -14.38 -3.24 5.70
N ASP A 57 -15.68 -3.22 5.40
CA ASP A 57 -16.25 -2.23 4.50
C ASP A 57 -16.10 -0.83 5.10
N VAL A 58 -15.81 0.13 4.24
CA VAL A 58 -15.69 1.55 4.53
C VAL A 58 -16.50 2.35 3.51
N CYS A 59 -16.90 3.55 3.89
CA CYS A 59 -17.62 4.49 3.05
C CYS A 59 -16.67 5.59 2.60
N CYS A 60 -16.34 5.61 1.31
CA CYS A 60 -15.33 6.50 0.76
C CYS A 60 -15.92 7.46 -0.28
N THR A 61 -15.43 8.70 -0.24
CA THR A 61 -15.46 9.63 -1.38
C THR A 61 -14.06 9.72 -1.96
N ILE A 62 -13.93 9.65 -3.28
CA ILE A 62 -12.66 9.75 -3.98
C ILE A 62 -12.72 10.98 -4.88
N ASP A 63 -11.75 11.87 -4.73
CA ASP A 63 -11.58 13.06 -5.56
C ASP A 63 -10.10 13.29 -5.91
N GLN A 64 -9.73 14.52 -6.26
CA GLN A 64 -8.36 14.86 -6.67
C GLN A 64 -7.36 14.85 -5.50
N ASP A 65 -7.84 14.99 -4.27
CA ASP A 65 -7.03 15.01 -3.05
C ASP A 65 -6.84 13.61 -2.45
N GLY A 66 -7.59 12.61 -2.96
CA GLY A 66 -7.45 11.20 -2.61
C GLY A 66 -8.75 10.57 -2.13
N ALA A 67 -8.63 9.51 -1.32
CA ALA A 67 -9.77 8.83 -0.72
C ALA A 67 -10.00 9.33 0.71
N HIS A 68 -11.23 9.80 0.98
CA HIS A 68 -11.68 10.14 2.32
C HIS A 68 -12.72 9.12 2.77
N CYS A 69 -12.36 8.31 3.77
CA CYS A 69 -13.17 7.17 4.20
C CYS A 69 -13.65 7.31 5.64
N SER A 70 -14.78 6.66 5.94
CA SER A 70 -15.38 6.56 7.27
C SER A 70 -15.98 5.16 7.45
N LEU A 71 -16.29 4.79 8.69
CA LEU A 71 -17.03 3.56 8.93
C LEU A 71 -18.49 3.71 8.45
N PRO A 72 -19.11 2.63 7.93
CA PRO A 72 -20.55 2.61 7.68
C PRO A 72 -21.37 2.86 8.95
N ASP A 73 -22.64 3.24 8.80
CA ASP A 73 -23.58 3.32 9.94
C ASP A 73 -23.84 1.94 10.57
N ASP A 74 -24.56 1.89 11.70
CA ASP A 74 -24.91 0.64 12.40
C ASP A 74 -25.73 -0.34 11.54
N SER A 75 -26.30 0.13 10.41
CA SER A 75 -27.00 -0.70 9.42
C SER A 75 -26.12 -1.09 8.24
N GLY A 76 -24.82 -0.79 8.28
CA GLY A 76 -23.84 -1.08 7.25
C GLY A 76 -23.98 -0.19 6.01
N ARG A 77 -24.58 1.00 6.11
CA ARG A 77 -24.83 1.91 4.98
C ARG A 77 -23.88 3.10 4.98
N CYS A 78 -23.62 3.61 3.79
CA CYS A 78 -22.88 4.84 3.60
C CYS A 78 -23.81 6.04 3.62
N ALA A 79 -23.60 6.94 4.59
CA ALA A 79 -24.25 8.24 4.61
C ALA A 79 -23.78 9.12 3.45
N LEU A 80 -22.50 8.99 3.09
CA LEU A 80 -21.84 9.66 1.96
C LEU A 80 -20.89 8.68 1.26
N GLY A 81 -20.67 8.91 -0.03
CA GLY A 81 -19.76 8.10 -0.83
C GLY A 81 -20.31 6.73 -1.21
N PHE A 82 -19.40 5.84 -1.55
CA PHE A 82 -19.70 4.46 -1.93
C PHE A 82 -18.93 3.50 -1.03
N LYS A 83 -19.44 2.27 -0.96
CA LYS A 83 -18.86 1.23 -0.13
C LYS A 83 -17.64 0.62 -0.83
N MET A 84 -16.52 0.59 -0.12
CA MET A 84 -15.26 -0.02 -0.55
C MET A 84 -14.78 -0.96 0.55
N TYR A 85 -13.94 -1.92 0.21
CA TYR A 85 -13.30 -2.81 1.17
C TYR A 85 -11.90 -2.29 1.55
N CYS A 86 -11.57 -2.40 2.83
CA CYS A 86 -10.34 -1.93 3.43
C CYS A 86 -9.75 -3.04 4.31
N GLU A 87 -8.71 -3.72 3.81
CA GLU A 87 -8.08 -4.85 4.49
C GLU A 87 -7.23 -4.38 5.68
N HIS A 88 -6.33 -3.41 5.42
CA HIS A 88 -5.53 -2.76 6.45
C HIS A 88 -5.95 -1.30 6.59
N GLY A 89 -6.02 -0.81 7.82
CA GLY A 89 -6.33 0.58 8.08
C GLY A 89 -6.52 0.90 9.55
N ALA A 90 -6.53 2.21 9.85
CA ALA A 90 -6.73 2.73 11.19
C ALA A 90 -7.94 3.66 11.25
N VAL A 91 -8.69 3.58 12.34
CA VAL A 91 -9.80 4.49 12.63
C VAL A 91 -9.30 5.60 13.55
N SER A 92 -9.48 6.85 13.16
CA SER A 92 -9.10 8.00 13.98
C SER A 92 -10.05 9.17 13.75
N GLY A 93 -10.56 9.77 14.84
CA GLY A 93 -11.42 10.96 14.75
C GLY A 93 -12.71 10.79 13.94
N GLY A 94 -13.19 9.55 13.75
CA GLY A 94 -14.34 9.23 12.91
C GLY A 94 -14.02 9.00 11.43
N GLY A 95 -12.76 9.23 11.02
CA GLY A 95 -12.24 8.85 9.71
C GLY A 95 -11.58 7.48 9.72
N VAL A 96 -11.44 6.90 8.53
CA VAL A 96 -10.68 5.67 8.28
C VAL A 96 -9.57 5.99 7.29
N THR A 97 -8.34 5.62 7.65
CA THR A 97 -7.20 5.62 6.73
C THR A 97 -6.91 4.19 6.34
N CYS A 98 -7.22 3.83 5.09
CA CYS A 98 -6.81 2.54 4.55
C CYS A 98 -5.33 2.54 4.20
N MET A 99 -4.69 1.41 4.42
CA MET A 99 -3.25 1.26 4.34
C MET A 99 -2.89 0.12 3.39
N GLN A 100 -1.78 0.28 2.70
CA GLN A 100 -1.16 -0.77 1.92
C GLN A 100 0.17 -1.15 2.60
N PRO A 101 0.28 -2.36 3.18
CA PRO A 101 1.52 -2.80 3.79
C PRO A 101 2.57 -3.15 2.75
N PHE A 102 3.85 -2.90 3.10
CA PHE A 102 5.03 -3.30 2.34
C PHE A 102 5.98 -4.10 3.24
N PRO A 103 6.80 -5.01 2.66
CA PRO A 103 7.81 -5.75 3.42
C PRO A 103 8.81 -4.82 4.12
N SER A 104 9.28 -5.16 5.32
CA SER A 104 10.31 -4.38 6.01
C SER A 104 11.66 -4.50 5.30
N ALA A 105 12.37 -3.39 5.15
CA ALA A 105 13.74 -3.40 4.67
C ALA A 105 14.67 -4.20 5.62
N CYS A 106 14.42 -4.14 6.94
CA CYS A 106 15.26 -4.78 7.95
C CYS A 106 15.11 -6.31 7.94
N ASP A 107 13.88 -6.81 7.77
CA ASP A 107 13.62 -8.26 7.62
C ASP A 107 14.33 -8.86 6.39
N HIS A 108 14.72 -8.01 5.45
CA HIS A 108 15.45 -8.38 4.24
C HIS A 108 16.95 -8.04 4.29
N GLY A 109 17.48 -7.68 5.46
CA GLY A 109 18.91 -7.45 5.68
C GLY A 109 19.43 -6.16 5.05
N LEU A 110 18.55 -5.19 4.78
CA LEU A 110 18.91 -3.90 4.20
C LEU A 110 19.16 -2.82 5.25
N CYS A 111 18.89 -3.11 6.52
CA CYS A 111 19.13 -2.19 7.63
C CYS A 111 20.54 -2.30 8.19
N LYS A 112 21.08 -1.17 8.62
CA LYS A 112 22.32 -1.09 9.39
C LYS A 112 22.03 -1.03 10.89
N ASP A 113 23.04 -1.36 11.68
CA ASP A 113 22.99 -1.14 13.13
C ASP A 113 22.77 0.35 13.42
N SER A 114 21.81 0.65 14.29
CA SER A 114 21.51 2.02 14.71
C SER A 114 22.77 2.72 15.26
N LEU A 115 23.09 3.89 14.70
CA LEU A 115 24.08 4.77 15.31
C LEU A 115 23.48 5.27 16.62
N ASN A 116 24.20 5.15 17.75
CA ASN A 116 23.78 5.58 19.10
C ASN A 116 23.38 7.09 19.25
N VAL A 117 23.28 7.81 18.14
CA VAL A 117 22.74 9.15 18.03
C VAL A 117 21.47 9.00 17.20
N GLN A 118 20.29 9.24 17.76
CA GLN A 118 19.05 9.27 16.99
C GLN A 118 19.01 10.55 16.12
N PRO A 119 19.28 10.51 14.81
CA PRO A 119 18.67 11.49 13.92
C PRO A 119 17.14 11.35 13.99
N GLN A 120 16.41 12.42 13.67
CA GLN A 120 14.97 12.28 13.43
C GLN A 120 14.80 11.45 12.16
N GLY A 121 14.72 10.14 12.32
CA GLY A 121 14.49 9.23 11.21
C GLY A 121 13.09 9.44 10.65
N VAL A 122 12.94 9.10 9.38
CA VAL A 122 11.67 9.16 8.68
C VAL A 122 11.20 7.75 8.34
N GLU A 123 9.94 7.48 8.63
CA GLU A 123 9.21 6.32 8.14
C GLU A 123 8.81 6.58 6.69
N GLN A 124 9.24 5.74 5.76
CA GLN A 124 8.96 5.95 4.34
C GLN A 124 9.07 4.67 3.51
N LEU A 125 8.38 4.68 2.35
CA LEU A 125 8.55 3.68 1.32
C LEU A 125 9.82 3.97 0.51
N VAL A 126 10.62 2.94 0.29
CA VAL A 126 11.87 3.01 -0.47
C VAL A 126 11.87 1.98 -1.61
N CYS A 127 12.57 2.32 -2.68
CA CYS A 127 12.91 1.42 -3.78
C CYS A 127 14.36 0.98 -3.62
N CYS A 128 14.61 -0.32 -3.43
CA CYS A 128 15.95 -0.85 -3.21
C CYS A 128 16.42 -1.73 -4.36
N GLY A 129 17.57 -1.37 -4.94
CA GLY A 129 18.26 -2.14 -5.97
C GLY A 129 19.74 -2.32 -5.61
N GLU A 130 20.56 -2.71 -6.59
CA GLU A 130 22.00 -2.96 -6.38
C GLU A 130 22.79 -1.72 -5.93
N GLN A 131 22.28 -0.52 -6.24
CA GLN A 131 22.94 0.75 -5.94
C GLN A 131 22.55 1.33 -4.57
N GLY A 132 21.64 0.69 -3.85
CA GLY A 132 21.09 1.16 -2.58
C GLY A 132 19.59 1.38 -2.65
N CYS A 133 19.06 2.04 -1.62
CA CYS A 133 17.65 2.37 -1.49
C CYS A 133 17.43 3.86 -1.74
N GLU A 134 16.37 4.21 -2.46
CA GLU A 134 15.96 5.60 -2.70
C GLU A 134 14.51 5.80 -2.24
N PRO A 135 14.15 6.99 -1.72
CA PRO A 135 12.78 7.27 -1.35
C PRO A 135 11.92 7.37 -2.60
N ILE A 136 10.70 6.84 -2.54
CA ILE A 136 9.77 6.90 -3.67
C ILE A 136 8.47 7.59 -3.33
N SER A 137 7.93 8.28 -4.33
CA SER A 137 6.56 8.77 -4.41
C SER A 137 5.89 8.20 -5.66
N GLY A 138 4.58 8.42 -5.82
CA GLY A 138 3.75 7.73 -6.82
C GLY A 138 4.37 7.55 -8.21
N MET A 139 4.84 8.62 -8.85
CA MET A 139 5.42 8.52 -10.20
C MET A 139 6.89 8.08 -10.22
N GLN A 140 7.61 8.14 -9.09
CA GLN A 140 8.98 7.62 -8.98
C GLN A 140 9.01 6.09 -8.99
N ALA A 141 7.86 5.43 -8.80
CA ALA A 141 7.69 3.98 -8.94
C ALA A 141 8.11 3.45 -10.30
N LEU A 142 7.90 4.22 -11.38
CA LEU A 142 8.29 3.82 -12.74
C LEU A 142 9.81 3.67 -12.88
N ALA A 143 10.57 4.56 -12.22
CA ALA A 143 12.03 4.45 -12.20
C ALA A 143 12.48 3.21 -11.42
N CYS A 144 11.76 2.86 -10.35
CA CYS A 144 12.02 1.65 -9.57
C CYS A 144 11.82 0.37 -10.38
N GLU A 145 10.68 0.28 -11.08
CA GLU A 145 10.35 -0.83 -11.97
C GLU A 145 11.41 -1.01 -13.06
N ALA A 146 11.83 0.09 -13.70
CA ALA A 146 12.85 0.06 -14.75
C ALA A 146 14.21 -0.47 -14.28
N MET A 147 14.53 -0.33 -12.98
CA MET A 147 15.75 -0.87 -12.37
C MET A 147 15.61 -2.35 -11.96
N GLY A 148 14.41 -2.93 -12.01
CA GLY A 148 14.14 -4.26 -11.46
C GLY A 148 14.34 -4.31 -9.94
N ALA A 149 14.10 -3.19 -9.25
CA ALA A 149 14.24 -3.06 -7.81
C ALA A 149 12.99 -3.58 -7.07
N VAL A 150 13.01 -3.51 -5.74
CA VAL A 150 11.93 -3.98 -4.85
C VAL A 150 11.47 -2.83 -3.95
N PHE A 151 10.17 -2.75 -3.68
CA PHE A 151 9.61 -1.83 -2.71
C PHE A 151 9.74 -2.37 -1.29
N PHE A 152 10.37 -1.61 -0.41
CA PHE A 152 10.46 -1.92 1.01
C PHE A 152 10.00 -0.74 1.87
N TRP A 153 9.48 -1.05 3.05
CA TRP A 153 9.23 -0.07 4.08
C TRP A 153 10.46 0.11 4.95
N CYS A 154 10.83 1.37 5.17
CA CYS A 154 11.89 1.78 6.06
C CYS A 154 11.24 2.41 7.30
N ASP A 155 11.17 1.66 8.41
CA ASP A 155 10.59 2.15 9.67
C ASP A 155 11.44 3.26 10.30
N TYR A 156 12.76 3.17 10.15
CA TYR A 156 13.67 4.19 10.64
C TYR A 156 14.80 4.41 9.65
N GLY A 157 14.82 5.56 8.98
CA GLY A 157 15.84 5.86 7.98
C GLY A 157 16.32 7.30 7.93
N VAL A 158 17.51 7.48 7.36
CA VAL A 158 18.13 8.79 7.10
C VAL A 158 18.37 8.93 5.61
N THR A 159 17.96 10.06 5.05
CA THR A 159 18.30 10.42 3.67
C THR A 159 19.72 11.03 3.63
N ASN A 160 20.59 10.39 2.87
CA ASN A 160 21.96 10.81 2.61
C ASN A 160 22.01 12.03 1.67
N THR A 161 23.19 12.67 1.60
CA THR A 161 23.40 13.84 0.72
C THR A 161 23.28 13.49 -0.77
N ASP A 162 23.48 12.22 -1.14
CA ASP A 162 23.30 11.73 -2.51
C ASP A 162 21.85 11.35 -2.84
N GLY A 163 20.92 11.47 -1.88
CA GLY A 163 19.50 11.14 -2.05
C GLY A 163 19.13 9.70 -1.71
N THR A 164 20.11 8.82 -1.43
CA THR A 164 19.84 7.46 -0.95
C THR A 164 19.31 7.47 0.47
N VAL A 165 18.60 6.41 0.86
CA VAL A 165 18.10 6.19 2.21
C VAL A 165 18.88 5.04 2.85
N GLU A 166 19.41 5.31 4.02
CA GLU A 166 19.95 4.29 4.90
C GLU A 166 18.90 3.95 5.95
N CYS A 167 18.44 2.70 5.95
CA CYS A 167 17.52 2.18 6.96
C CYS A 167 18.31 1.59 8.12
N PHE A 168 17.74 1.65 9.31
CA PHE A 168 18.34 1.17 10.53
C PHE A 168 17.38 0.25 11.27
N ASP A 169 17.95 -0.75 11.93
CA ASP A 169 17.20 -1.59 12.86
C ASP A 169 16.96 -0.81 14.17
N GLU A 170 15.81 -1.02 14.81
CA GLU A 170 15.43 -0.32 16.05
C GLU A 170 16.16 -0.84 17.29
#